data_AF-A0A2J6R3Z5-F1
#
_entry.id   AF-A0A2J6R3Z5-F1
#
_cell.length_a   1.000
_cell.length_b   1.000
_cell.length_c   1.000
_cell.angle_alpha   90.00
_cell.angle_beta   90.00
_cell.angle_gamma   90.00
#
_symmetry.space_group_name_H-M   'P 1'
#
loop_
_entity.id
_entity.type
_entity.pdbx_description
1 polymer ?
#
loop_
_entity_poly.entity_id
_entity_poly.type
_entity_poly.pdbx_seq_one_letter_code
_entity_poly.pdbx_strand_id
1 'polypeptide(L)'
;MPPKAINWRLYGKMAAAGAICCIGGPALIIWVSPTEEELFLKYNPDLQKRSLANRVGRQQDFDDFVGKLKEYSKSDKPIWEAAAIAEKQSRDGKILEQVRLSEEIEARKKEIRDAGIKPIPGGSL
;
A
#
# COMPACT_ATOMS: atom_id res chain seq x y z
N MET A 1 -39.33 -19.60 40.77
CA MET A 1 -40.12 -19.03 39.65
C MET A 1 -40.04 -20.01 38.49
N PRO A 2 -41.16 -20.40 37.86
CA PRO A 2 -41.12 -21.34 36.73
C PRO A 2 -40.47 -20.70 35.50
N PRO A 3 -39.68 -21.45 34.70
CA PRO A 3 -39.02 -20.93 33.51
C PRO A 3 -40.05 -20.54 32.44
N LYS A 4 -39.86 -19.38 31.81
CA LYS A 4 -40.74 -18.86 30.77
C LYS A 4 -40.60 -19.71 29.50
N ALA A 5 -41.71 -20.16 28.93
CA ALA A 5 -41.70 -20.90 27.67
C ALA A 5 -41.10 -20.06 26.54
N ILE A 6 -40.17 -20.65 25.78
CA ILE A 6 -39.45 -19.99 24.70
C ILE A 6 -40.29 -20.03 23.42
N ASN A 7 -40.53 -18.86 22.83
CA ASN A 7 -41.31 -18.70 21.60
C ASN A 7 -40.45 -18.97 20.35
N TRP A 8 -40.20 -20.25 20.04
CA TRP A 8 -39.39 -20.69 18.89
C TRP A 8 -39.81 -20.08 17.53
N ARG A 9 -41.11 -19.84 17.33
CA ARG A 9 -41.64 -19.17 16.13
C ARG A 9 -41.14 -17.74 15.97
N LEU A 10 -41.01 -16.99 17.06
CA LEU A 10 -40.50 -15.62 17.04
C LEU A 10 -39.01 -15.61 16.69
N TYR A 11 -38.23 -16.48 17.34
CA TYR A 11 -36.79 -16.60 17.07
C TYR A 11 -36.52 -17.05 15.63
N GLY A 12 -37.31 -17.98 15.09
CA GLY A 12 -37.19 -18.37 13.68
C GLY A 12 -37.43 -17.21 12.71
N LYS A 13 -38.44 -16.37 12.95
CA LYS A 13 -38.69 -15.17 12.14
C LYS A 13 -37.56 -14.15 12.27
N MET A 14 -37.07 -13.92 13.49
CA MET A 14 -35.97 -12.99 13.73
C MET A 14 -34.67 -13.45 13.10
N ALA A 15 -34.36 -14.75 13.16
CA ALA A 15 -33.18 -15.32 12.51
C ALA A 15 -33.26 -15.21 10.99
N ALA A 16 -34.43 -15.49 10.40
CA ALA A 16 -34.64 -15.34 8.97
C ALA A 16 -34.49 -13.88 8.50
N ALA A 17 -35.11 -12.93 9.21
CA ALA A 17 -34.98 -11.52 8.92
C ALA A 17 -33.52 -11.03 9.06
N GLY A 18 -32.84 -11.44 10.13
CA GLY A 18 -31.43 -11.13 10.35
C GLY A 18 -30.54 -11.67 9.23
N ALA A 19 -30.74 -12.94 8.82
CA ALA A 19 -29.99 -13.53 7.72
C ALA A 19 -30.22 -12.79 6.39
N ILE A 20 -31.47 -12.40 6.09
CA ILE A 20 -31.79 -11.61 4.89
C ILE A 20 -31.07 -10.25 4.93
N CYS A 21 -31.03 -9.57 6.07
CA CYS A 21 -30.32 -8.29 6.17
C CYS A 21 -28.80 -8.47 6.04
N CYS A 22 -28.22 -9.44 6.77
CA CYS A 22 -26.77 -9.65 6.81
C CYS A 22 -26.21 -10.22 5.49
N ILE A 23 -26.98 -11.03 4.76
CA ILE A 23 -26.55 -11.63 3.49
C ILE A 23 -27.06 -10.80 2.31
N GLY A 24 -28.33 -10.40 2.36
CA GLY A 24 -28.98 -9.67 1.28
C GLY A 24 -28.40 -8.28 1.04
N GLY A 25 -27.95 -7.58 2.09
CA GLY A 25 -27.25 -6.30 1.96
C GLY A 25 -25.97 -6.42 1.11
N PRO A 26 -24.98 -7.21 1.54
CA PRO A 26 -23.77 -7.46 0.75
C PRO A 26 -24.06 -8.05 -0.64
N ALA A 27 -25.01 -8.99 -0.76
CA ALA A 27 -25.36 -9.58 -2.05
C ALA A 27 -25.91 -8.54 -3.03
N LEU A 28 -26.75 -7.61 -2.56
CA LEU A 28 -27.28 -6.53 -3.38
C LEU A 28 -26.17 -5.58 -3.86
N ILE A 29 -25.22 -5.25 -2.98
CA ILE A 29 -24.08 -4.42 -3.34
C ILE A 29 -23.26 -5.10 -4.43
N ILE A 30 -22.90 -6.37 -4.26
CA ILE A 30 -22.15 -7.14 -5.25
C ILE A 30 -22.91 -7.21 -6.59
N TRP A 31 -24.23 -7.29 -6.56
CA TRP A 31 -25.05 -7.35 -7.76
C TRP A 31 -25.14 -6.02 -8.52
N VAL A 32 -25.20 -4.89 -7.82
CA VAL A 32 -25.33 -3.56 -8.45
C VAL A 32 -23.97 -2.94 -8.79
N SER A 33 -22.94 -3.22 -7.98
CA SER A 33 -21.62 -2.64 -8.17
C SER A 33 -20.98 -3.17 -9.45
N PRO A 34 -20.60 -2.29 -10.40
CA PRO A 34 -19.95 -2.71 -11.63
C PRO A 34 -18.59 -3.34 -11.33
N THR A 35 -18.21 -4.34 -12.14
CA THR A 35 -16.91 -4.99 -12.03
C THR A 35 -15.78 -4.05 -12.47
N GLU A 36 -14.54 -4.34 -12.05
CA GLU A 36 -13.38 -3.52 -12.43
C GLU A 36 -13.18 -3.44 -13.96
N GLU A 37 -13.56 -4.49 -14.68
CA GLU A 37 -13.45 -4.55 -16.15
C GLU A 37 -14.47 -3.62 -16.82
N GLU A 38 -15.71 -3.58 -16.34
CA GLU A 38 -16.73 -2.65 -16.82
C GLU A 38 -16.39 -1.20 -16.50
N LEU A 39 -15.78 -0.95 -15.33
CA LEU A 39 -15.23 0.35 -14.96
C LEU A 39 -14.08 0.75 -15.89
N PHE A 40 -13.17 -0.18 -16.19
CA PHE A 40 -12.03 0.06 -17.07
C PHE A 40 -12.45 0.43 -18.49
N LEU A 41 -13.47 -0.24 -19.04
CA LEU A 41 -14.01 0.07 -20.37
C LEU A 41 -14.60 1.49 -20.46
N LYS A 42 -15.09 2.04 -19.36
CA LYS A 42 -15.62 3.41 -19.28
C LYS A 42 -14.53 4.48 -19.16
N TYR A 43 -13.27 4.10 -18.95
CA TYR A 43 -12.17 5.06 -18.85
C TYR A 43 -11.78 5.64 -20.22
N ASN A 44 -11.22 6.85 -20.19
CA ASN A 44 -10.57 7.46 -21.35
C ASN A 44 -9.38 6.58 -21.80
N PRO A 45 -9.12 6.41 -23.11
CA PRO A 45 -8.01 5.59 -23.65
C PRO A 45 -6.64 5.83 -22.99
N ASP A 46 -6.32 7.06 -22.59
CA ASP A 46 -5.04 7.35 -21.92
C ASP A 46 -4.97 6.76 -20.50
N LEU A 47 -6.09 6.77 -19.78
CA LEU A 47 -6.19 6.15 -18.45
C LEU A 47 -6.19 4.63 -18.54
N GLN A 48 -6.77 4.06 -19.60
CA GLN A 48 -6.71 2.62 -19.85
C GLN A 48 -5.25 2.16 -20.00
N LYS A 49 -4.47 2.86 -20.82
CA LYS A 49 -3.04 2.57 -21.03
C LYS A 49 -2.24 2.67 -19.73
N ARG A 50 -2.45 3.74 -18.94
CA ARG A 50 -1.80 3.92 -17.64
C ARG A 50 -2.17 2.85 -16.63
N SER A 51 -3.46 2.48 -16.56
CA SER A 51 -3.95 1.45 -15.64
C SER A 51 -3.35 0.08 -15.95
N LEU A 52 -3.20 -0.26 -17.24
CA LEU A 52 -2.53 -1.48 -17.70
C LEU A 52 -1.03 -1.46 -17.38
N ALA A 53 -0.34 -0.37 -17.70
CA ALA A 53 1.09 -0.22 -17.42
C ALA A 53 1.40 -0.31 -15.92
N ASN A 54 0.55 0.27 -15.07
CA ASN A 54 0.76 0.34 -13.64
C ASN A 54 0.08 -0.81 -12.86
N ARG A 55 -0.50 -1.81 -13.53
CA ARG A 55 -1.21 -2.90 -12.84
C ARG A 55 -0.28 -3.69 -11.91
N VAL A 56 0.90 -4.04 -12.39
CA VAL A 56 1.91 -4.77 -11.60
C VAL A 56 2.45 -3.90 -10.46
N GLY A 57 2.76 -2.63 -10.74
CA GLY A 57 3.22 -1.69 -9.72
C GLY A 57 2.20 -1.51 -8.60
N ARG A 58 0.91 -1.34 -8.93
CA ARG A 58 -0.16 -1.22 -7.93
C ARG A 58 -0.29 -2.46 -7.04
N GLN A 59 -0.09 -3.66 -7.61
CA GLN A 59 -0.14 -4.89 -6.82
C GLN A 59 1.03 -4.95 -5.84
N GLN A 60 2.24 -4.62 -6.30
CA GLN A 60 3.43 -4.56 -5.46
C GLN A 60 3.28 -3.49 -4.36
N ASP A 61 2.83 -2.29 -4.71
CA ASP A 61 2.58 -1.20 -3.76
C ASP A 61 1.58 -1.61 -2.68
N PHE A 62 0.53 -2.36 -3.07
CA PHE A 62 -0.47 -2.87 -2.14
C PHE A 62 0.11 -3.94 -1.21
N ASP A 63 0.84 -4.91 -1.75
CA ASP A 63 1.48 -5.97 -0.97
C ASP A 63 2.51 -5.39 0.01
N ASP A 64 3.31 -4.41 -0.42
CA ASP A 64 4.26 -3.66 0.41
C ASP A 64 3.56 -2.86 1.51
N PHE A 65 2.45 -2.21 1.18
CA PHE A 65 1.64 -1.47 2.15
C PHE A 65 1.07 -2.39 3.23
N VAL A 66 0.50 -3.53 2.83
CA VAL A 66 -0.01 -4.54 3.77
C VAL A 66 1.14 -5.13 4.60
N GLY A 67 2.31 -5.33 4.01
CA GLY A 67 3.53 -5.74 4.72
C GLY A 67 3.90 -4.77 5.83
N LYS A 68 4.00 -3.48 5.52
CA LYS A 68 4.28 -2.41 6.50
C LYS A 68 3.20 -2.31 7.58
N LEU A 69 1.93 -2.43 7.22
CA LEU A 69 0.84 -2.45 8.22
C LEU A 69 0.97 -3.61 9.20
N LYS A 70 1.30 -4.81 8.71
CA LYS A 70 1.56 -5.97 9.58
C LYS A 70 2.76 -5.73 10.50
N GLU A 71 3.78 -5.05 10.01
CA GLU A 71 4.95 -4.67 10.82
C GLU A 71 4.59 -3.65 11.90
N TYR A 72 3.85 -2.59 11.54
CA TYR A 72 3.41 -1.56 12.47
C TYR A 72 2.42 -2.09 13.51
N SER A 73 1.57 -3.06 13.13
CA SER A 73 0.65 -3.73 14.05
C SER A 73 1.35 -4.53 15.15
N LYS A 74 2.64 -4.87 15.00
CA LYS A 74 3.42 -5.55 16.06
C LYS A 74 3.93 -4.59 17.13
N SER A 75 3.86 -3.28 16.88
CA SER A 75 4.25 -2.26 17.84
C SER A 75 3.10 -1.98 18.80
N ASP A 76 3.43 -1.74 20.07
CA ASP A 76 2.45 -1.30 21.08
C ASP A 76 1.98 0.15 20.84
N LYS A 77 2.61 0.86 19.90
CA LYS A 77 2.25 2.23 19.51
C LYS A 77 1.14 2.22 18.46
N PRO A 78 0.29 3.25 18.40
CA PRO A 78 -0.70 3.36 17.34
C PRO A 78 -0.03 3.40 15.96
N ILE A 79 -0.71 2.85 14.96
CA ILE A 79 -0.16 2.62 13.60
C ILE A 79 0.38 3.92 12.98
N TRP A 80 -0.27 5.06 13.21
CA TRP A 80 0.17 6.36 12.67
C TRP A 80 1.50 6.82 13.27
N GLU A 81 1.74 6.57 14.55
CA GLU A 81 3.02 6.89 15.20
C GLU A 81 4.13 5.96 14.73
N ALA A 82 3.85 4.66 14.63
CA ALA A 82 4.79 3.69 14.10
C ALA A 82 5.19 4.02 12.66
N ALA A 83 4.22 4.40 11.82
CA ALA A 83 4.45 4.85 10.45
C ALA A 83 5.31 6.12 10.38
N ALA A 84 5.02 7.13 11.21
CA ALA A 84 5.80 8.36 11.26
C ALA A 84 7.25 8.14 11.73
N ILE A 85 7.48 7.19 12.64
CA ILE A 85 8.82 6.81 13.09
C ILE A 85 9.58 6.11 11.95
N ALA A 86 8.94 5.14 11.29
CA ALA A 86 9.53 4.43 10.16
C ALA A 86 9.86 5.38 8.99
N GLU A 87 9.00 6.36 8.72
CA GLU A 87 9.25 7.38 7.70
C GLU A 87 10.46 8.25 8.04
N LYS A 88 10.58 8.70 9.29
CA LYS A 88 11.77 9.43 9.77
C LYS A 88 13.04 8.61 9.61
N GLN A 89 13.02 7.34 10.03
CA GLN A 89 14.17 6.44 9.89
C GLN A 89 14.56 6.20 8.43
N SER A 90 13.59 5.99 7.54
CA SER A 90 13.82 5.86 6.10
C SER A 90 14.44 7.13 5.51
N ARG A 91 13.94 8.30 5.89
CA ARG A 91 14.47 9.58 5.41
C ARG A 91 15.90 9.81 5.88
N ASP A 92 16.17 9.60 7.15
CA ASP A 92 17.49 9.80 7.74
C ASP A 92 18.50 8.79 7.16
N GLY A 93 18.08 7.54 6.93
CA GLY A 93 18.88 6.53 6.24
C GLY A 93 19.27 6.94 4.80
N LYS A 94 18.32 7.48 4.02
CA LYS A 94 18.59 7.98 2.66
C LYS A 94 19.57 9.15 2.64
N ILE A 95 19.45 10.06 3.62
CA ILE A 95 20.38 11.20 3.75
C ILE A 95 21.79 10.68 4.05
N LEU A 96 21.93 9.74 4.98
CA LEU A 96 23.22 9.13 5.32
C LEU A 96 23.84 8.39 4.13
N GLU A 97 23.04 7.65 3.36
CA GLU A 97 23.49 6.97 2.15
C GLU A 97 23.96 7.98 1.09
N GLN A 98 23.19 9.05 0.87
CA GLN A 98 23.55 10.09 -0.09
C GLN A 98 24.86 10.81 0.29
N VAL A 99 25.07 11.08 1.59
CA VAL A 99 26.32 11.65 2.08
C VAL A 99 27.49 10.70 1.82
N ARG A 100 27.35 9.40 2.15
CA ARG A 100 28.39 8.40 1.86
C ARG A 100 28.73 8.31 0.37
N LEU A 101 27.72 8.28 -0.50
CA LEU A 101 27.94 8.26 -1.94
C LEU A 101 28.67 9.53 -2.42
N SER A 102 28.35 10.70 -1.85
CA SER A 102 29.04 11.94 -2.19
C SER A 102 30.52 11.92 -1.75
N GLU A 103 30.81 11.41 -0.55
CA GLU A 103 32.18 11.25 -0.04
C GLU A 103 33.00 10.27 -0.91
N GLU A 104 32.40 9.15 -1.34
CA GLU A 104 33.05 8.20 -2.25
C GLU A 104 33.32 8.81 -3.64
N ILE A 105 32.39 9.62 -4.16
CA ILE A 105 32.58 10.33 -5.43
C ILE A 105 33.71 11.36 -5.29
N GLU A 106 33.77 12.09 -4.17
CA GLU A 106 34.84 13.05 -3.90
C GLU A 106 36.20 12.39 -3.72
N ALA A 107 36.26 11.23 -3.04
CA ALA A 107 37.47 10.44 -2.91
C ALA A 107 37.98 9.97 -4.29
N ARG A 108 37.10 9.41 -5.13
CA ARG A 108 37.46 9.04 -6.51
C ARG A 108 37.92 10.23 -7.35
N LYS A 109 37.30 11.40 -7.19
CA LYS A 109 37.72 12.64 -7.88
C LYS A 109 39.12 13.09 -7.45
N LYS A 110 39.50 12.90 -6.18
CA LYS A 110 40.84 13.21 -5.67
C LYS A 110 41.87 12.22 -6.22
N GLU A 111 41.58 10.93 -6.22
CA GLU A 111 42.46 9.91 -6.80
C GLU A 111 42.73 10.13 -8.30
N ILE A 112 41.71 10.50 -9.08
CA ILE A 112 41.87 10.85 -10.51
C ILE A 112 42.74 12.10 -10.69
N ARG A 113 42.61 13.09 -9.79
CA ARG A 113 43.39 14.33 -9.80
C ARG A 113 44.86 14.07 -9.45
N ASP A 114 45.10 13.25 -8.43
CA ASP A 114 46.44 12.88 -7.96
C ASP A 114 47.16 11.94 -8.95
N ALA A 115 46.41 11.10 -9.67
CA ALA A 115 46.92 10.26 -10.76
C ALA A 115 47.28 11.04 -12.04
N GLY A 116 47.03 12.37 -12.09
CA GLY A 116 47.42 13.23 -13.21
C GLY A 116 46.67 12.98 -14.53
N ILE A 117 45.56 12.23 -14.49
CA ILE A 117 44.74 11.91 -15.66
C ILE A 117 43.83 13.11 -15.94
N LYS A 118 44.03 13.81 -17.07
CA LYS A 118 43.15 14.92 -17.47
C LYS A 118 41.72 14.41 -17.64
N PRO A 119 40.71 15.03 -16.99
CA PRO A 119 39.32 14.66 -17.21
C PRO A 119 38.98 14.90 -18.69
N ILE A 120 38.37 13.89 -19.33
CA ILE A 120 37.91 13.98 -20.72
C ILE A 120 36.82 15.07 -20.78
N PRO A 121 36.98 16.11 -21.63
CA PRO A 121 36.00 17.18 -21.70
C PRO A 121 34.74 16.66 -22.40
N GLY A 122 33.61 16.61 -21.68
CA GLY A 122 32.29 16.37 -22.27
C GLY A 122 31.45 15.24 -21.68
N GLY A 123 31.89 14.55 -20.62
CA GLY A 123 31.05 13.58 -19.92
C GLY A 123 30.28 14.23 -18.76
N SER A 124 29.00 14.55 -18.97
CA SER A 124 28.11 14.87 -17.86
C SER A 124 27.91 13.61 -17.01
N LEU A 125 28.31 13.70 -15.73
CA LEU A 125 27.83 12.84 -14.64
C LEU A 125 27.04 13.73 -13.68
#